data_AF-A0A2H9SC64-F1
#
_entry.id   AF-A0A2H9SC64-F1
#
_cell.length_a   1.000
_cell.length_b   1.000
_cell.length_c   1.000
_cell.angle_alpha   90.00
_cell.angle_beta   90.00
_cell.angle_gamma   90.00
#
_symmetry.space_group_name_H-M   'P 1'
#
loop_
_entity.id
_entity.type
_entity.pdbx_description
1 polymer ?
#
loop_
_entity_poly.entity_id
_entity_poly.type
_entity_poly.pdbx_seq_one_letter_code
_entity_poly.pdbx_strand_id
1 'polypeptide(L)'
;MAVYLKFDGKKVLVEDAASVQAMHKGFFGLPYLGKGDRVLLEPEEAMYFMDVRNASCEKEGEKISFNQLVAALKKPKLLARYYCFKDWRDRGLVARPATEATTDYGRSPVVKYPSKKFVAPKVGAKGIFFEDDLLSVMDDEEIGRSLYEDCWLGQYGTYKARKHGRYLKLDVYETL
;
A
#
# COMPACT_ATOMS: atom_id res chain seq x y z
N MET A 1 -17.25 -21.50 20.31
CA MET A 1 -16.56 -22.80 20.35
C MET A 1 -15.11 -22.51 20.66
N ALA A 2 -14.57 -23.05 21.75
CA ALA A 2 -13.18 -22.77 22.14
C ALA A 2 -12.24 -23.51 21.17
N VAL A 3 -11.35 -22.76 20.51
CA VAL A 3 -10.34 -23.32 19.61
C VAL A 3 -9.07 -23.57 20.41
N TYR A 4 -8.46 -24.74 20.21
CA TYR A 4 -7.20 -25.12 20.86
C TYR A 4 -6.05 -25.10 19.86
N LEU A 5 -5.02 -24.33 20.18
CA LEU A 5 -3.82 -24.14 19.37
C LEU A 5 -2.61 -24.78 20.07
N LYS A 6 -1.75 -25.44 19.30
CA LYS A 6 -0.51 -26.04 19.81
C LYS A 6 0.69 -25.37 19.16
N PHE A 7 1.61 -24.86 19.95
CA PHE A 7 2.81 -24.18 19.49
C PHE A 7 4.04 -25.03 19.77
N ASP A 8 4.85 -25.31 18.74
CA ASP A 8 6.08 -26.14 18.85
C ASP A 8 7.37 -25.29 19.00
N GLY A 9 7.23 -23.97 19.17
CA GLY A 9 8.35 -23.03 19.18
C GLY A 9 8.64 -22.37 17.82
N LYS A 10 8.12 -22.92 16.71
CA LYS A 10 8.29 -22.37 15.36
C LYS A 10 6.99 -22.25 14.57
N LYS A 11 6.02 -23.12 14.84
CA LYS A 11 4.78 -23.32 14.08
C LYS A 11 3.60 -23.48 15.03
N VAL A 12 2.43 -23.08 14.56
CA VAL A 12 1.16 -23.23 15.29
C VAL A 12 0.30 -24.25 14.58
N LEU A 13 -0.09 -25.30 15.29
CA LEU A 13 -0.87 -26.42 14.78
C LEU A 13 -2.22 -26.51 15.50
N VAL A 14 -3.22 -26.98 14.78
CA VAL A 14 -4.53 -27.36 15.31
C VAL A 14 -4.70 -28.85 15.05
N GLU A 15 -4.91 -29.64 16.10
CA GLU A 15 -5.00 -31.11 16.03
C GLU A 15 -6.37 -31.64 16.49
N ASP A 16 -7.13 -30.86 17.26
CA ASP A 16 -8.47 -31.24 17.72
C ASP A 16 -9.47 -31.29 16.56
N ALA A 17 -10.21 -32.39 16.40
CA ALA A 17 -11.08 -32.63 15.25
C ALA A 17 -12.16 -31.55 15.06
N ALA A 18 -12.76 -31.08 16.16
CA ALA A 18 -13.78 -30.02 16.10
C ALA A 18 -13.16 -28.68 15.67
N SER A 19 -11.99 -28.36 16.22
CA SER A 19 -11.21 -27.17 15.86
C SER A 19 -10.72 -27.22 14.41
N VAL A 20 -10.23 -28.36 13.93
CA VAL A 20 -9.82 -28.61 12.55
C VAL A 20 -10.99 -28.42 11.58
N GLN A 21 -12.15 -29.00 11.89
CA GLN A 21 -13.36 -28.80 11.08
C GLN A 21 -13.77 -27.32 11.01
N ALA A 22 -13.64 -26.59 12.12
CA ALA A 22 -13.89 -25.15 12.15
C ALA A 22 -12.89 -24.36 11.31
N MET A 23 -11.59 -24.73 11.33
CA MET A 23 -10.56 -24.12 10.48
C MET A 23 -10.91 -24.30 8.99
N HIS A 24 -11.25 -25.52 8.58
CA HIS A 24 -11.64 -25.81 7.20
C HIS A 24 -12.86 -25.03 6.76
N LYS A 25 -13.91 -24.99 7.59
CA LYS A 25 -15.13 -24.20 7.29
C LYS A 25 -14.85 -22.70 7.17
N GLY A 26 -13.89 -22.19 7.93
CA GLY A 26 -13.50 -20.78 7.94
C GLY A 26 -12.39 -20.40 6.98
N PHE A 27 -11.89 -21.34 6.16
CA PHE A 27 -10.75 -21.18 5.25
C PHE A 27 -9.48 -20.68 5.96
N PHE A 28 -9.16 -21.24 7.13
CA PHE A 28 -7.96 -20.92 7.91
C PHE A 28 -6.89 -21.99 7.77
N GLY A 29 -5.63 -21.55 7.76
CA GLY A 29 -4.45 -22.41 7.73
C GLY A 29 -4.30 -23.27 6.49
N LEU A 30 -3.29 -24.12 6.49
CA LEU A 30 -3.01 -25.11 5.45
C LEU A 30 -2.98 -26.53 6.04
N PRO A 31 -3.36 -27.57 5.29
CA PRO A 31 -3.19 -28.95 5.74
C PRO A 31 -1.73 -29.25 6.05
N TYR A 32 -1.46 -29.76 7.25
CA TYR A 32 -0.09 -30.06 7.66
C TYR A 32 0.39 -31.34 6.98
N LEU A 33 1.54 -31.28 6.28
CA LEU A 33 2.11 -32.40 5.52
C LEU A 33 1.15 -33.03 4.50
N GLY A 34 0.19 -32.25 3.99
CA GLY A 34 -0.83 -32.72 3.04
C GLY A 34 -1.90 -33.63 3.65
N LYS A 35 -1.92 -33.81 4.98
CA LYS A 35 -2.96 -34.55 5.70
C LYS A 35 -3.95 -33.57 6.34
N GLY A 36 -5.25 -33.85 6.21
CA GLY A 36 -6.34 -32.99 6.71
C GLY A 36 -6.69 -33.20 8.18
N ASP A 37 -5.93 -34.02 8.90
CA ASP A 37 -6.09 -34.27 10.33
C ASP A 37 -5.48 -33.15 11.20
N ARG A 38 -4.59 -32.33 10.61
CA ARG A 38 -3.93 -31.22 11.29
C ARG A 38 -3.87 -30.00 10.40
N VAL A 39 -4.07 -28.83 10.99
CA VAL A 39 -4.01 -27.55 10.28
C VAL A 39 -2.85 -26.73 10.81
N LEU A 40 -1.96 -26.31 9.91
CA LEU A 40 -0.90 -25.35 10.17
C LEU A 40 -1.44 -23.94 9.99
N LEU A 41 -1.36 -23.12 11.04
CA LEU A 41 -1.76 -21.72 10.99
C LEU A 41 -0.54 -20.83 10.72
N GLU A 42 -0.76 -19.79 9.92
CA GLU A 42 0.16 -18.66 9.84
C GLU A 42 0.13 -17.84 11.15
N PRO A 43 1.20 -17.11 11.50
CA PRO A 43 1.25 -16.31 12.72
C PRO A 43 0.09 -15.34 12.87
N GLU A 44 -0.30 -14.66 11.79
CA GLU A 44 -1.41 -13.71 11.78
C GLU A 44 -2.76 -14.39 12.08
N GLU A 45 -2.95 -15.63 11.61
CA GLU A 45 -4.15 -16.42 11.88
C GLU A 45 -4.18 -16.86 13.35
N ALA A 46 -3.05 -17.37 13.86
CA ALA A 46 -2.93 -17.77 15.27
C ALA A 46 -3.18 -16.59 16.21
N MET A 47 -2.61 -15.42 15.90
CA MET A 47 -2.88 -14.16 16.61
C MET A 47 -4.37 -13.80 16.58
N TYR A 48 -5.03 -13.91 15.43
CA TYR A 48 -6.46 -13.61 15.29
C TYR A 48 -7.34 -14.50 16.17
N PHE A 49 -7.01 -15.78 16.23
CA PHE A 49 -7.75 -16.73 17.07
C PHE A 49 -7.59 -16.44 18.55
N MET A 50 -6.37 -16.12 19.00
CA MET A 50 -6.12 -15.77 20.40
C MET A 50 -6.76 -14.43 20.80
N ASP A 51 -6.77 -13.43 19.91
CA ASP A 51 -7.34 -12.10 20.19
C ASP A 51 -8.87 -12.07 20.11
N VAL A 52 -9.45 -12.52 18.98
CA VAL A 52 -10.87 -12.27 18.67
C VAL A 52 -11.76 -13.49 18.93
N ARG A 53 -11.20 -14.69 18.94
CA ARG A 53 -11.97 -15.95 19.03
C ARG A 53 -11.79 -16.69 20.35
N ASN A 54 -11.15 -16.07 21.34
CA ASN A 54 -10.87 -16.67 22.65
C ASN A 54 -10.19 -18.04 22.55
N ALA A 55 -9.28 -18.22 21.59
CA ALA A 55 -8.54 -19.47 21.47
C ALA A 55 -7.47 -19.57 22.56
N SER A 56 -7.27 -20.78 23.08
CA SER A 56 -6.18 -21.07 24.00
C SER A 56 -5.02 -21.70 23.24
N CYS A 57 -3.79 -21.26 23.55
CA CYS A 57 -2.58 -21.78 22.93
C CYS A 57 -1.69 -22.45 23.98
N GLU A 58 -1.18 -23.64 23.66
CA GLU A 58 -0.31 -24.41 24.55
C GLU A 58 1.03 -24.70 23.88
N LYS A 59 2.11 -24.61 24.66
CA LYS A 59 3.46 -25.04 24.30
C LYS A 59 3.94 -26.04 25.35
N GLU A 60 4.29 -27.25 24.93
CA GLU A 60 4.81 -28.31 25.82
C GLU A 60 3.89 -28.59 27.04
N GLY A 61 2.57 -28.39 26.90
CA GLY A 61 1.59 -28.58 27.96
C GLY A 61 1.34 -27.34 28.84
N GLU A 62 2.09 -26.25 28.64
CA GLU A 62 1.85 -24.98 29.33
C GLU A 62 1.08 -24.00 28.45
N LYS A 63 0.11 -23.29 29.04
CA LYS A 63 -0.61 -22.23 28.34
C LYS A 63 0.29 -21.03 28.11
N ILE A 64 0.33 -20.56 26.87
CA ILE A 64 1.08 -19.36 26.49
C ILE A 64 0.14 -18.18 26.22
N SER A 65 0.59 -16.99 26.57
CA SER A 65 -0.10 -15.73 26.28
C SER A 65 0.14 -15.27 24.84
N PHE A 66 -0.72 -14.36 24.37
CA PHE A 66 -0.59 -13.74 23.05
C PHE A 66 0.80 -13.11 22.84
N ASN A 67 1.29 -12.35 23.82
CA ASN A 67 2.59 -11.68 23.72
C ASN A 67 3.75 -12.69 23.63
N GLN A 68 3.67 -13.82 24.34
CA GLN A 68 4.67 -14.89 24.25
C GLN A 68 4.69 -15.52 22.86
N LEU A 69 3.53 -15.78 22.27
CA LEU A 69 3.42 -16.31 20.91
C LEU A 69 4.01 -15.32 19.88
N VAL A 70 3.63 -14.05 19.96
CA VAL A 70 4.09 -12.98 19.06
C VAL A 70 5.60 -12.78 19.15
N ALA A 71 6.16 -12.84 20.37
CA ALA A 71 7.60 -12.72 20.59
C ALA A 71 8.38 -13.88 19.96
N ALA A 72 7.80 -15.08 19.91
CA ALA A 72 8.42 -16.26 19.32
C ALA A 72 8.27 -16.32 17.77
N LEU A 73 7.15 -15.82 17.23
CA LEU A 73 6.83 -15.83 15.80
C LEU A 73 7.26 -14.56 15.05
N LYS A 74 8.33 -13.87 15.48
CA LYS A 74 8.77 -12.60 14.90
C LYS A 74 8.93 -12.70 13.38
N LYS A 75 8.12 -11.93 12.65
CA LYS A 75 8.21 -11.71 11.20
C LYS A 75 8.27 -10.21 10.90
N PRO A 76 8.86 -9.80 9.75
CA PRO A 76 8.82 -8.40 9.32
C PRO A 76 7.38 -7.89 9.24
N LYS A 77 7.14 -6.68 9.79
CA LYS A 77 5.82 -6.02 9.80
C LYS A 77 4.69 -6.86 10.44
N LEU A 78 5.00 -7.80 11.34
CA LEU A 78 4.02 -8.73 11.93
C LEU A 78 2.74 -8.04 12.45
N LEU A 79 2.88 -6.98 13.25
CA LEU A 79 1.71 -6.26 13.78
C LEU A 79 0.89 -5.57 12.67
N ALA A 80 1.54 -4.90 11.72
CA ALA A 80 0.83 -4.27 10.61
C ALA A 80 0.09 -5.31 9.75
N ARG A 81 0.74 -6.44 9.45
CA ARG A 81 0.15 -7.56 8.71
C ARG A 81 -1.05 -8.15 9.46
N TYR A 82 -0.90 -8.35 10.77
CA TYR A 82 -1.96 -8.83 11.64
C TYR A 82 -3.16 -7.88 11.69
N TYR A 83 -2.97 -6.57 11.85
CA TYR A 83 -4.09 -5.63 11.87
C TYR A 83 -4.83 -5.56 10.53
N CYS A 84 -4.10 -5.59 9.41
CA CYS A 84 -4.73 -5.70 8.09
C CYS A 84 -5.51 -7.01 7.94
N PHE A 85 -4.91 -8.13 8.38
CA PHE A 85 -5.57 -9.44 8.36
C PHE A 85 -6.85 -9.44 9.22
N LYS A 86 -6.78 -8.91 10.44
CA LYS A 86 -7.89 -8.78 11.39
C LYS A 86 -9.03 -7.95 10.78
N ASP A 87 -8.74 -6.76 10.24
CA ASP A 87 -9.76 -5.92 9.59
C ASP A 87 -10.49 -6.67 8.47
N TRP A 88 -9.76 -7.42 7.64
CA TRP A 88 -10.34 -8.22 6.57
C TRP A 88 -11.25 -9.35 7.10
N ARG A 89 -10.77 -10.10 8.10
CA ARG A 89 -11.53 -11.19 8.73
C ARG A 89 -12.74 -10.69 9.51
N ASP A 90 -12.65 -9.54 10.15
CA ASP A 90 -13.74 -8.92 10.91
C ASP A 90 -14.88 -8.45 9.97
N ARG A 91 -14.56 -8.12 8.71
CA ARG A 91 -15.55 -7.88 7.64
C ARG A 91 -16.18 -9.16 7.08
N GLY A 92 -15.83 -10.34 7.59
CA GLY A 92 -16.31 -11.63 7.10
C GLY A 92 -15.66 -12.08 5.79
N LEU A 93 -14.62 -11.40 5.32
CA LEU A 93 -13.88 -11.78 4.12
C LEU A 93 -12.81 -12.83 4.44
N VAL A 94 -12.45 -13.63 3.43
CA VAL A 94 -11.35 -14.58 3.53
C VAL A 94 -10.06 -13.89 3.10
N ALA A 95 -9.07 -13.86 3.99
CA ALA A 95 -7.72 -13.39 3.70
C ALA A 95 -6.77 -14.59 3.67
N ARG A 96 -6.04 -14.77 2.56
CA ARG A 96 -5.05 -15.85 2.37
C ARG A 96 -3.70 -15.27 1.96
N PRO A 97 -2.58 -15.95 2.26
CA PRO A 97 -1.27 -15.56 1.76
C PRO A 97 -1.25 -15.46 0.23
N ALA A 98 -0.67 -14.39 -0.30
CA ALA A 98 -0.51 -14.21 -1.75
C ALA A 98 0.34 -15.31 -2.41
N THR A 99 1.13 -16.06 -1.63
CA THR A 99 1.89 -17.23 -2.12
C THR A 99 1.00 -18.40 -2.52
N GLU A 100 -0.26 -18.44 -2.10
CA GLU A 100 -1.26 -19.43 -2.53
C GLU A 100 -1.90 -19.06 -3.87
N ALA A 101 -1.59 -17.87 -4.41
CA ALA A 101 -2.04 -17.44 -5.72
C ALA A 101 -1.53 -18.42 -6.80
N THR A 102 -2.41 -19.26 -7.32
CA THR A 102 -2.11 -20.13 -8.48
C THR A 102 -2.33 -19.40 -9.80
N THR A 103 -3.08 -18.31 -9.79
CA THR A 103 -3.35 -17.45 -10.94
C THR A 103 -2.80 -16.06 -10.71
N ASP A 104 -2.40 -15.40 -11.78
CA ASP A 104 -2.12 -13.96 -11.74
C ASP A 104 -3.43 -13.23 -11.38
N TYR A 105 -3.48 -12.56 -10.22
CA TYR A 105 -4.60 -11.70 -9.84
C TYR A 105 -4.63 -10.39 -10.66
N GLY A 106 -3.77 -10.30 -11.68
CA GLY A 106 -3.50 -9.11 -12.46
C GLY A 106 -2.47 -8.24 -11.76
N ARG A 107 -1.57 -7.65 -12.53
CA ARG A 107 -0.79 -6.50 -12.06
C ARG A 107 -1.73 -5.32 -11.86
N SER A 108 -1.37 -4.38 -10.97
CA SER A 108 -1.94 -3.03 -11.03
C SER A 108 -1.94 -2.57 -12.50
N PRO A 109 -3.07 -2.10 -13.04
CA PRO A 109 -3.17 -1.83 -14.46
C PRO A 109 -2.05 -0.87 -14.87
N VAL A 110 -1.20 -1.31 -15.81
CA VAL A 110 -0.22 -0.41 -16.43
C VAL A 110 -1.00 0.52 -17.34
N VAL A 111 -1.43 1.66 -16.79
CA VAL A 111 -2.17 2.67 -17.53
C VAL A 111 -1.21 3.34 -18.51
N LYS A 112 -1.45 3.14 -19.81
CA LYS A 112 -0.74 3.90 -20.85
C LYS A 112 -1.31 5.30 -20.89
N TYR A 113 -0.53 6.28 -20.43
CA TYR A 113 -0.90 7.69 -20.56
C TYR A 113 -0.70 8.15 -22.01
N PRO A 114 -1.58 9.02 -22.54
CA PRO A 114 -1.39 9.59 -23.86
C PRO A 114 -0.10 10.39 -23.90
N SER A 115 0.66 10.27 -24.99
CA SER A 115 1.86 11.06 -25.24
C SER A 115 1.79 11.70 -26.60
N LYS A 116 2.33 12.91 -26.72
CA LYS A 116 2.51 13.62 -27.98
C LYS A 116 3.95 14.10 -28.03
N LYS A 117 4.52 14.17 -29.24
CA LYS A 117 5.81 14.83 -29.43
C LYS A 117 5.64 16.30 -29.09
N PHE A 118 6.40 16.79 -28.13
CA PHE A 118 6.47 18.20 -27.78
C PHE A 118 7.76 18.78 -28.37
N VAL A 119 7.64 19.92 -29.04
CA VAL A 119 8.78 20.69 -29.53
C VAL A 119 8.79 21.98 -28.74
N ALA A 120 9.82 22.17 -27.92
CA ALA A 120 9.93 23.37 -27.11
C ALA A 120 10.02 24.62 -28.02
N PRO A 121 9.24 25.68 -27.74
CA PRO A 121 9.31 26.92 -28.50
C PRO A 121 10.69 27.56 -28.31
N LYS A 122 11.33 27.95 -29.41
CA LYS A 122 12.59 28.71 -29.38
C LYS A 122 12.26 30.18 -29.29
N VAL A 123 12.60 30.81 -28.17
CA VAL A 123 12.33 32.23 -27.93
C VAL A 123 13.63 33.01 -27.79
N GLY A 124 13.65 34.22 -28.36
CA GLY A 124 14.76 35.17 -28.25
C GLY A 124 14.57 36.17 -27.11
N ALA A 125 14.01 35.74 -25.98
CA ALA A 125 13.68 36.61 -24.86
C ALA A 125 14.72 36.52 -23.73
N LYS A 126 14.75 37.54 -22.89
CA LYS A 126 15.51 37.57 -21.64
C LYS A 126 14.53 37.61 -20.47
N GLY A 127 14.95 37.08 -19.33
CA GLY A 127 14.23 37.18 -18.08
C GLY A 127 15.19 37.37 -16.93
N ILE A 128 14.66 37.84 -15.80
CA ILE A 128 15.40 37.93 -14.54
C ILE A 128 14.94 36.77 -13.66
N PHE A 129 15.90 35.99 -13.17
CA PHE A 129 15.65 34.94 -12.20
C PHE A 129 15.79 35.49 -10.79
N PHE A 130 14.76 35.29 -9.98
CA PHE A 130 14.72 35.63 -8.56
C PHE A 130 15.03 34.37 -7.77
N GLU A 131 16.28 34.22 -7.33
CA GLU A 131 16.80 33.01 -6.69
C GLU A 131 16.04 32.64 -5.41
N ASP A 132 15.64 33.63 -4.62
CA ASP A 132 14.93 33.43 -3.35
C ASP A 132 13.52 32.84 -3.57
N ASP A 133 12.86 33.21 -4.67
CA ASP A 133 11.49 32.82 -5.00
C ASP A 133 11.42 31.69 -6.04
N LEU A 134 12.56 31.33 -6.65
CA LEU A 134 12.67 30.33 -7.71
C LEU A 134 11.74 30.63 -8.91
N LEU A 135 11.64 31.90 -9.27
CA LEU A 135 10.79 32.40 -10.35
C LEU A 135 11.61 33.23 -11.36
N SER A 136 11.31 33.07 -12.65
CA SER A 136 11.80 33.98 -13.68
C SER A 136 10.70 34.92 -14.16
N VAL A 137 11.01 36.20 -14.32
CA VAL A 137 10.10 37.18 -14.92
C VAL A 137 10.62 37.61 -16.27
N MET A 138 9.78 37.50 -17.29
CA MET A 138 10.03 37.93 -18.66
C MET A 138 9.17 39.17 -18.97
N ASP A 139 9.80 40.18 -19.55
CA ASP A 139 9.22 41.49 -19.85
C ASP A 139 8.78 41.66 -21.31
N ASP A 140 9.18 40.74 -22.20
CA ASP A 140 8.69 40.68 -23.58
C ASP A 140 7.21 40.26 -23.62
N GLU A 141 6.33 41.22 -23.90
CA GLU A 141 4.88 41.06 -23.84
C GLU A 141 4.36 40.10 -24.91
N GLU A 142 4.90 40.15 -26.12
CA GLU A 142 4.45 39.35 -27.26
C GLU A 142 4.90 37.90 -27.10
N ILE A 143 6.18 37.70 -26.80
CA ILE A 143 6.75 36.36 -26.58
C ILE A 143 6.15 35.73 -25.32
N GLY A 144 6.05 36.50 -24.24
CA GLY A 144 5.51 36.02 -22.97
C GLY A 144 4.04 35.62 -23.06
N ARG A 145 3.25 36.32 -23.88
CA ARG A 145 1.86 35.95 -24.16
C ARG A 145 1.77 34.68 -25.01
N SER A 146 2.56 34.55 -26.07
CA SER A 146 2.55 33.36 -26.93
C SER A 146 2.96 32.10 -26.16
N LEU A 147 3.99 32.16 -25.31
CA LEU A 147 4.39 31.03 -24.46
C LEU A 147 3.24 30.53 -23.57
N TYR A 148 2.47 31.46 -22.98
CA TYR A 148 1.32 31.12 -22.15
C TYR A 148 0.10 30.66 -22.95
N GLU A 149 -0.25 31.33 -24.03
CA GLU A 149 -1.47 31.02 -24.80
C GLU A 149 -1.31 29.74 -25.64
N ASP A 150 -0.14 29.50 -26.22
CA ASP A 150 0.09 28.39 -27.15
C ASP A 150 0.57 27.11 -26.44
N CYS A 151 1.41 27.27 -25.41
CA CYS A 151 2.05 26.15 -24.72
C CYS A 151 1.66 26.04 -23.23
N TRP A 152 0.94 27.03 -22.69
CA TRP A 152 0.65 27.14 -21.26
C TRP A 152 1.90 27.08 -20.38
N LEU A 153 3.00 27.67 -20.86
CA LEU A 153 4.22 27.83 -20.08
C LEU A 153 4.10 29.09 -19.23
N GLY A 154 4.22 28.93 -17.92
CA GLY A 154 4.16 29.97 -16.91
C GLY A 154 2.78 30.59 -16.70
N GLN A 155 2.80 31.79 -16.13
CA GLN A 155 1.63 32.63 -15.91
C GLN A 155 1.83 34.02 -16.51
N TYR A 156 1.11 34.30 -17.59
CA TYR A 156 1.06 35.63 -18.17
C TYR A 156 0.07 36.53 -17.40
N GLY A 157 0.48 37.74 -17.04
CA GLY A 157 -0.36 38.69 -16.32
C GLY A 157 -0.76 38.19 -14.92
N THR A 158 -2.05 38.29 -14.59
CA THR A 158 -2.61 37.92 -13.28
C THR A 158 -3.49 36.69 -13.42
N TYR A 159 -3.27 35.71 -12.54
CA TYR A 159 -4.04 34.47 -12.53
C TYR A 159 -5.55 34.75 -12.50
N LYS A 160 -6.27 34.16 -13.47
CA LYS A 160 -7.74 34.28 -13.65
C LYS A 160 -8.29 35.71 -13.82
N ALA A 161 -7.45 36.74 -13.96
CA ALA A 161 -7.89 38.11 -14.22
C ALA A 161 -7.47 38.56 -15.63
N ARG A 162 -8.42 38.51 -16.57
CA ARG A 162 -8.17 38.92 -17.96
C ARG A 162 -7.80 40.40 -18.00
N LYS A 163 -6.74 40.73 -18.76
CA LYS A 163 -6.21 42.09 -18.99
C LYS A 163 -5.58 42.78 -17.77
N HIS A 164 -5.16 42.04 -16.75
CA HIS A 164 -4.45 42.59 -15.60
C HIS A 164 -3.00 42.08 -15.52
N GLY A 165 -2.02 42.97 -15.60
CA GLY A 165 -0.59 42.64 -15.67
C GLY A 165 -0.07 42.38 -17.09
N ARG A 166 1.25 42.52 -17.29
CA ARG A 166 1.90 42.44 -18.62
C ARG A 166 3.10 41.49 -18.71
N TYR A 167 3.54 40.95 -17.58
CA TYR A 167 4.74 40.09 -17.52
C TYR A 167 4.37 38.62 -17.41
N LEU A 168 5.19 37.78 -18.02
CA LEU A 168 5.18 36.32 -17.85
C LEU A 168 6.05 35.95 -16.65
N LYS A 169 5.53 35.05 -15.80
CA LYS A 169 6.27 34.45 -14.68
C LYS A 169 6.41 32.97 -14.97
N LEU A 170 7.64 32.47 -14.94
CA LEU A 170 7.98 31.06 -15.12
C LEU A 170 8.42 30.51 -13.77
N ASP A 171 8.01 29.30 -13.44
CA ASP A 171 8.60 28.57 -12.32
C ASP A 171 10.02 28.07 -12.64
N VAL A 172 10.68 27.47 -11.65
CA VAL A 172 12.04 26.95 -11.80
C VAL A 172 12.15 25.82 -12.83
N TYR A 173 11.11 25.01 -13.02
CA TYR A 173 11.11 23.93 -13.99
C TYR A 173 10.91 24.46 -15.41
N GLU A 174 10.09 25.49 -15.56
CA GLU A 174 9.84 26.17 -16.83
C GLU A 174 11.01 27.09 -17.23
N THR A 175 11.86 27.48 -16.27
CA THR A 175 13.06 28.29 -16.50
C THR A 175 14.24 27.48 -17.09
N LEU A 176 14.37 26.19 -16.71
CA LEU A 176 15.47 25.30 -17.14
C LEU A 176 15.32 24.82 -18.59
#